data_AF-A0A9P1NQK1-F1
#
_entry.id   AF-A0A9P1NQK1-F1
#
_cell.length_a   1.000
_cell.length_b   1.000
_cell.length_c   1.000
_cell.angle_alpha   90.00
_cell.angle_beta   90.00
_cell.angle_gamma   90.00
#
_symmetry.space_group_name_H-M   'P 1'
#
loop_
_entity.id
_entity.type
_entity.pdbx_description
1 polymer ?
#
loop_
_entity_poly.entity_id
_entity_poly.type
_entity_poly.pdbx_seq_one_letter_code
_entity_poly.pdbx_strand_id
1 'polypeptide(L)'
;MSPALRRAVAEANRRFWNIDADWATEVLVTAGATEALADCFFGLLEPPHLQAAVAFGLGMEDSYFHGLQATFQHNRDQLADGLRKFGFSALDCGATYFLCVEIGGLDRDGDGFAFCRRLVAESGVAAAPVSSVYAERDMTSLIRLCSAKRLPLLHEALERLADWRNRERRTGRLLNKLYK
;
A
#
# COMPACT_ATOMS: atom_id res chain seq x y z
N MET A 1 15.52 -16.04 39.08
CA MET A 1 16.59 -15.01 39.13
C MET A 1 17.89 -15.68 39.59
N SER A 2 19.03 -15.44 38.93
CA SER A 2 20.23 -16.26 39.17
C SER A 2 20.78 -16.06 40.61
N PRO A 3 21.11 -17.13 41.35
CA PRO A 3 21.73 -17.04 42.68
C PRO A 3 23.07 -16.30 42.70
N ALA A 4 23.76 -16.23 41.56
CA ALA A 4 25.05 -15.57 41.42
C ALA A 4 24.94 -14.05 41.60
N LEU A 5 23.88 -13.42 41.07
CA LEU A 5 23.71 -11.97 41.13
C LEU A 5 23.41 -11.47 42.56
N ARG A 6 22.58 -12.19 43.30
CA ARG A 6 22.25 -11.82 44.69
C ARG A 6 23.44 -11.97 45.63
N ARG A 7 24.26 -13.01 45.42
CA ARG A 7 25.53 -13.19 46.15
C ARG A 7 26.49 -12.03 45.93
N ALA A 8 26.68 -11.64 44.67
CA ALA A 8 27.57 -10.53 44.33
C ALA A 8 27.11 -9.20 44.97
N VAL A 9 25.80 -8.95 45.04
CA VAL A 9 25.24 -7.76 45.69
C VAL A 9 25.45 -7.79 47.21
N ALA A 10 25.23 -8.93 47.88
CA ALA A 10 25.50 -9.06 49.31
C ALA A 10 26.99 -8.84 49.65
N GLU A 11 27.89 -9.46 48.88
CA GLU A 11 29.34 -9.36 49.09
C GLU A 11 29.86 -7.93 48.88
N ALA A 12 29.35 -7.22 47.86
CA ALA A 12 29.69 -5.81 47.64
C ALA A 12 29.25 -4.92 48.81
N ASN A 13 28.03 -5.13 49.33
CA ASN A 13 27.54 -4.36 50.47
C ASN A 13 28.35 -4.61 51.75
N ARG A 14 28.78 -5.84 51.97
CA ARG A 14 29.68 -6.17 53.08
C ARG A 14 31.03 -5.47 52.94
N ARG A 15 31.60 -5.47 51.74
CA ARG A 15 32.93 -4.90 51.49
C ARG A 15 32.98 -3.38 51.61
N PHE A 16 32.00 -2.68 51.03
CA PHE A 16 32.04 -1.22 50.91
C PHE A 16 31.29 -0.51 52.03
N TRP A 17 30.28 -1.16 52.60
CA TRP A 17 29.36 -0.54 53.55
C TRP A 17 29.31 -1.28 54.89
N ASN A 18 30.08 -2.36 55.04
CA ASN A 18 30.11 -3.21 56.23
C ASN A 18 28.73 -3.75 56.65
N ILE A 19 27.85 -3.98 55.67
CA ILE A 19 26.52 -4.55 55.85
C ILE A 19 26.57 -6.04 55.48
N ASP A 20 26.34 -6.93 56.44
CA ASP A 20 26.39 -8.38 56.24
C ASP A 20 24.98 -8.95 56.04
N ALA A 21 24.44 -8.79 54.83
CA ALA A 21 23.10 -9.28 54.47
C ALA A 21 23.15 -10.69 53.86
N ASP A 22 22.23 -11.58 54.26
CA ASP A 22 22.11 -12.92 53.66
C ASP A 22 21.52 -12.80 52.25
N TRP A 23 22.34 -13.13 51.25
CA TRP A 23 21.95 -13.09 49.84
C TRP A 23 20.75 -13.98 49.50
N ALA A 24 20.52 -15.04 50.28
CA ALA A 24 19.48 -16.03 50.00
C ALA A 24 18.10 -15.54 50.47
N THR A 25 18.04 -14.85 51.61
CA THR A 25 16.78 -14.47 52.28
C THR A 25 16.55 -12.97 52.34
N GLU A 26 17.61 -12.15 52.33
CA GLU A 26 17.52 -10.71 52.62
C GLU A 26 17.82 -9.83 51.40
N VAL A 27 18.39 -10.40 50.32
CA VAL A 27 18.63 -9.66 49.07
C VAL A 27 17.56 -9.97 48.03
N LEU A 28 16.68 -9.00 47.81
CA LEU A 28 15.67 -9.01 46.76
C LEU A 28 16.00 -7.95 45.70
N VAL A 29 16.04 -8.35 44.42
CA VAL A 29 16.23 -7.43 43.29
C VAL A 29 14.93 -7.36 42.51
N THR A 30 14.23 -6.24 42.63
CA THR A 30 13.03 -5.96 41.83
C THR A 30 13.43 -5.12 40.61
N ALA A 31 13.19 -5.61 39.40
CA ALA A 31 13.51 -4.87 38.18
C ALA A 31 12.34 -3.95 37.79
N GLY A 32 12.47 -2.64 38.04
CA GLY A 32 11.54 -1.59 37.57
C GLY A 32 11.57 -1.34 36.04
N ALA A 33 12.28 -2.17 35.28
CA ALA A 33 12.44 -2.02 33.83
C ALA A 33 11.21 -2.50 33.04
N THR A 34 10.40 -3.42 33.57
CA THR A 34 9.25 -3.95 32.80
C THR A 34 8.15 -2.91 32.67
N GLU A 35 7.85 -2.19 33.75
CA GLU A 35 6.80 -1.17 33.78
C GLU A 35 7.23 0.09 33.02
N ALA A 36 8.49 0.52 33.15
CA ALA A 36 9.05 1.62 32.36
C ALA A 36 9.13 1.29 30.85
N LEU A 37 9.47 0.05 30.49
CA LEU A 37 9.45 -0.38 29.08
C LEU A 37 8.01 -0.50 28.56
N ALA A 38 7.09 -1.02 29.38
CA ALA A 38 5.68 -1.09 29.02
C ALA A 38 5.06 0.31 28.85
N ASP A 39 5.36 1.27 29.73
CA ASP A 39 4.90 2.65 29.63
C ASP A 39 5.51 3.36 28.40
N CYS A 40 6.80 3.15 28.12
CA CYS A 40 7.41 3.60 26.86
C CYS A 40 6.73 2.96 25.64
N PHE A 41 6.38 1.67 25.70
CA PHE A 41 5.68 1.02 24.59
C PHE A 41 4.24 1.50 24.44
N PHE A 42 3.47 1.68 25.52
CA PHE A 42 2.12 2.22 25.44
C PHE A 42 2.10 3.72 25.09
N GLY A 43 3.05 4.51 25.58
CA GLY A 43 3.16 5.92 25.25
C GLY A 43 3.71 6.22 23.84
N LEU A 44 4.57 5.36 23.30
CA LEU A 44 5.24 5.57 22.00
C LEU A 44 4.73 4.67 20.86
N LEU A 45 4.25 3.47 21.16
CA LEU A 45 3.78 2.49 20.17
C LEU A 45 2.25 2.40 20.09
N GLU A 46 1.51 2.85 21.11
CA GLU A 46 0.06 2.95 21.07
C GLU A 46 -0.38 4.41 20.95
N PRO A 47 -0.61 4.94 19.73
CA PRO A 47 -1.19 6.26 19.56
C PRO A 47 -2.64 6.26 20.09
N PRO A 48 -2.95 6.81 21.28
CA PRO A 48 -4.26 6.66 21.91
C PRO A 48 -5.37 7.30 21.08
N HIS A 49 -5.05 8.37 20.35
CA HIS A 49 -5.97 9.00 19.41
C HIS A 49 -6.31 8.11 18.20
N LEU A 50 -5.35 7.32 17.71
CA LEU A 50 -5.59 6.38 16.63
C LEU A 50 -6.39 5.17 17.14
N GLN A 51 -6.11 4.67 18.34
CA GLN A 51 -6.91 3.61 18.94
C GLN A 51 -8.35 4.04 19.16
N ALA A 52 -8.58 5.25 19.67
CA ALA A 52 -9.92 5.81 19.82
C ALA A 52 -10.63 5.95 18.46
N ALA A 53 -9.91 6.38 17.41
CA ALA A 53 -10.44 6.44 16.05
C ALA A 53 -10.76 5.05 15.46
N VAL A 54 -9.92 4.05 15.72
CA VAL A 54 -10.17 2.65 15.31
C VAL A 54 -11.37 2.09 16.07
N ALA A 55 -11.47 2.30 17.38
CA ALA A 55 -12.62 1.87 18.19
C ALA A 55 -13.92 2.51 17.70
N PHE A 56 -13.88 3.82 17.38
CA PHE A 56 -15.00 4.51 16.74
C PHE A 56 -15.36 3.89 15.38
N GLY A 57 -14.37 3.66 14.52
CA GLY A 57 -14.56 3.05 13.21
C GLY A 57 -15.16 1.65 13.28
N LEU A 58 -14.70 0.82 14.22
CA LEU A 58 -15.24 -0.52 14.47
C LEU A 58 -16.68 -0.51 15.02
N GLY A 59 -17.11 0.60 15.63
CA GLY A 59 -18.48 0.80 16.12
C GLY A 59 -19.44 1.43 15.10
N MET A 60 -19.00 1.69 13.86
CA MET A 60 -19.86 2.24 12.81
C MET A 60 -20.87 1.19 12.32
N GLU A 61 -22.02 1.66 11.83
CA GLU A 61 -23.02 0.78 11.22
C GLU A 61 -22.50 0.11 9.95
N ASP A 62 -22.91 -1.15 9.71
CA ASP A 62 -22.59 -1.92 8.51
C ASP A 62 -22.96 -1.20 7.20
N SER A 63 -23.98 -0.34 7.26
CA SER A 63 -24.44 0.52 6.16
C SER A 63 -23.30 1.38 5.57
N TYR A 64 -22.39 1.86 6.41
CA TYR A 64 -21.21 2.61 5.97
C TYR A 64 -20.28 1.77 5.10
N PHE A 65 -19.95 0.55 5.56
CA PHE A 65 -19.03 -0.34 4.85
C PHE A 65 -19.63 -0.85 3.55
N HIS A 66 -20.94 -1.17 3.54
CA HIS A 66 -21.65 -1.51 2.31
C HIS A 66 -21.70 -0.34 1.32
N GLY A 67 -21.93 0.89 1.79
CA GLY A 67 -21.89 2.09 0.95
C GLY A 67 -20.49 2.34 0.37
N LEU A 68 -19.44 2.12 1.17
CA LEU A 68 -18.05 2.22 0.73
C LEU A 68 -17.72 1.18 -0.35
N GLN A 69 -18.10 -0.09 -0.12
CA GLN A 69 -17.95 -1.17 -1.09
C GLN A 69 -18.67 -0.84 -2.40
N ALA A 70 -19.94 -0.40 -2.33
CA ALA A 70 -20.73 -0.03 -3.50
C ALA A 70 -20.08 1.12 -4.29
N THR A 71 -19.50 2.10 -3.59
CA THR A 71 -18.80 3.22 -4.23
C THR A 71 -17.53 2.76 -4.97
N PHE A 72 -16.70 1.93 -4.33
CA PHE A 72 -15.50 1.39 -4.98
C PHE A 72 -15.83 0.48 -6.16
N GLN A 73 -16.87 -0.35 -6.01
CA GLN A 73 -17.37 -1.19 -7.09
C GLN A 73 -17.87 -0.34 -8.27
N HIS A 74 -18.71 0.66 -8.02
CA HIS A 74 -19.20 1.55 -9.05
C HIS A 74 -18.04 2.25 -9.80
N ASN A 75 -17.08 2.81 -9.08
CA ASN A 75 -15.92 3.48 -9.68
C ASN A 75 -15.04 2.52 -10.50
N ARG A 76 -14.85 1.28 -10.01
CA ARG A 76 -14.12 0.23 -10.73
C ARG A 76 -14.84 -0.11 -12.04
N ASP A 77 -16.14 -0.31 -11.99
CA ASP A 77 -16.94 -0.72 -13.14
C ASP A 77 -16.95 0.40 -14.21
N GLN A 78 -17.12 1.66 -13.79
CA GLN A 78 -17.01 2.83 -14.70
C GLN A 78 -15.63 2.91 -15.38
N LEU A 79 -14.55 2.72 -14.62
CA LEU A 79 -13.20 2.72 -15.18
C LEU A 79 -12.99 1.54 -16.14
N ALA A 80 -13.40 0.33 -15.75
CA ALA A 80 -13.22 -0.87 -16.56
C ALA A 80 -14.01 -0.80 -17.87
N ASP A 81 -15.29 -0.42 -17.82
CA ASP A 81 -16.15 -0.32 -18.99
C ASP A 81 -15.68 0.79 -19.92
N GLY A 82 -15.26 1.94 -19.36
CA GLY A 82 -14.66 3.03 -20.13
C GLY A 82 -13.41 2.58 -20.87
N LEU A 83 -12.47 1.92 -20.19
CA LEU A 83 -11.24 1.41 -20.80
C LEU A 83 -11.54 0.40 -21.92
N ARG A 84 -12.44 -0.57 -21.68
CA ARG A 84 -12.83 -1.57 -22.68
C ARG A 84 -13.46 -0.92 -23.91
N LYS A 85 -14.34 0.07 -23.71
CA LYS A 85 -14.97 0.84 -24.80
C LYS A 85 -13.94 1.51 -25.72
N PHE A 86 -12.82 1.96 -25.18
CA PHE A 86 -11.76 2.60 -25.96
C PHE A 86 -10.70 1.62 -26.49
N GLY A 87 -10.90 0.31 -26.29
CA GLY A 87 -10.06 -0.75 -26.82
C GLY A 87 -8.83 -1.04 -25.99
N PHE A 88 -8.88 -0.78 -24.69
CA PHE A 88 -7.92 -1.30 -23.71
C PHE A 88 -8.39 -2.67 -23.20
N SER A 89 -7.44 -3.57 -22.98
CA SER A 89 -7.70 -4.92 -22.45
C SER A 89 -7.72 -4.91 -20.92
N ALA A 90 -8.78 -4.35 -20.32
CA ALA A 90 -8.95 -4.33 -18.86
C ALA A 90 -9.38 -5.70 -18.32
N LEU A 91 -8.57 -6.25 -17.41
CA LEU A 91 -8.81 -7.55 -16.77
C LEU A 91 -9.95 -7.46 -15.75
N ASP A 92 -10.63 -8.58 -15.52
CA ASP A 92 -11.66 -8.65 -14.48
C ASP A 92 -11.03 -8.52 -13.09
N CYS A 93 -11.69 -7.73 -12.24
CA CYS A 93 -11.18 -7.37 -10.92
C CYS A 93 -12.26 -7.59 -9.87
N GLY A 94 -12.18 -8.71 -9.15
CA GLY A 94 -13.18 -9.08 -8.14
C GLY A 94 -13.09 -8.29 -6.82
N ALA A 95 -11.93 -7.69 -6.54
CA ALA A 95 -11.66 -6.98 -5.28
C ALA A 95 -10.50 -5.99 -5.44
N THR A 96 -10.23 -5.21 -4.40
CA THR A 96 -9.25 -4.08 -4.37
C THR A 96 -9.68 -2.88 -5.20
N TYR A 97 -8.84 -1.84 -5.20
CA TYR A 97 -9.03 -0.60 -5.95
C TYR A 97 -8.08 -0.45 -7.14
N PHE A 98 -7.40 -1.53 -7.54
CA PHE A 98 -6.53 -1.54 -8.71
C PHE A 98 -7.13 -2.35 -9.84
N LEU A 99 -7.15 -1.77 -11.04
CA LEU A 99 -7.57 -2.43 -12.26
C LEU A 99 -6.36 -2.66 -13.15
N CYS A 100 -6.07 -3.92 -13.46
CA CYS A 100 -4.99 -4.29 -14.36
C CYS A 100 -5.43 -4.21 -15.83
N VAL A 101 -4.53 -3.74 -16.68
CA VAL A 101 -4.73 -3.58 -18.12
C VAL A 101 -3.56 -4.22 -18.83
N GLU A 102 -3.87 -5.09 -19.80
CA GLU A 102 -2.90 -5.67 -20.72
C GLU A 102 -2.57 -4.67 -21.83
N ILE A 103 -1.28 -4.50 -22.12
CA ILE A 103 -0.80 -3.50 -23.09
C ILE A 103 -0.27 -4.07 -24.41
N GLY A 104 -0.13 -5.38 -24.59
CA GLY A 104 0.38 -5.99 -25.83
C GLY A 104 -0.45 -5.66 -27.07
N GLY A 105 -1.75 -5.40 -26.92
CA GLY A 105 -2.59 -4.87 -27.99
C GLY A 105 -2.40 -3.37 -28.31
N LEU A 106 -1.68 -2.64 -27.45
CA LEU A 106 -1.45 -1.20 -27.51
C LEU A 106 0.01 -0.84 -27.77
N ASP A 107 0.93 -1.69 -27.33
CA ASP A 107 2.37 -1.53 -27.42
C ASP A 107 2.99 -2.90 -27.71
N ARG A 108 3.64 -3.02 -28.88
CA ARG A 108 4.23 -4.28 -29.34
C ARG A 108 5.51 -4.61 -28.59
N ASP A 109 6.16 -3.62 -27.98
CA ASP A 109 7.39 -3.82 -27.22
C ASP A 109 7.11 -4.45 -25.85
N GLY A 110 5.87 -4.32 -25.36
CA GLY A 110 5.42 -4.97 -24.12
C GLY A 110 6.15 -4.47 -22.86
N ASP A 111 6.78 -3.30 -22.91
CA ASP A 111 7.46 -2.67 -21.77
C ASP A 111 6.51 -1.72 -21.03
N GLY A 112 5.95 -2.20 -19.92
CA GLY A 112 5.05 -1.43 -19.07
C GLY A 112 5.67 -0.16 -18.49
N PHE A 113 6.98 -0.13 -18.24
CA PHE A 113 7.64 1.10 -17.76
C PHE A 113 7.70 2.16 -18.85
N ALA A 114 8.15 1.78 -20.06
CA ALA A 114 8.16 2.70 -21.19
C ALA A 114 6.75 3.16 -21.55
N PHE A 115 5.79 2.24 -21.55
CA PHE A 115 4.38 2.54 -21.80
C PHE A 115 3.82 3.54 -20.79
N CYS A 116 4.02 3.31 -19.49
CA CYS A 116 3.55 4.23 -18.44
C CYS A 116 4.15 5.63 -18.57
N ARG A 117 5.46 5.75 -18.88
CA ARG A 117 6.10 7.05 -19.10
C ARG A 117 5.48 7.78 -20.29
N ARG A 118 5.28 7.07 -21.39
CA ARG A 118 4.68 7.62 -22.62
C ARG A 118 3.23 8.04 -22.38
N LEU A 119 2.45 7.20 -21.71
CA LEU A 119 1.05 7.48 -21.37
C LEU A 119 0.92 8.78 -20.58
N VAL A 120 1.77 8.98 -19.57
CA VAL A 120 1.79 10.23 -18.79
C VAL A 120 2.16 11.42 -19.67
N ALA A 121 3.21 11.31 -20.48
CA ALA A 121 3.67 12.41 -21.32
C ALA A 121 2.65 12.84 -22.38
N GLU A 122 1.91 11.89 -22.96
CA GLU A 122 1.06 12.14 -24.13
C GLU A 122 -0.43 12.28 -23.81
N SER A 123 -0.90 11.69 -22.71
CA SER A 123 -2.29 11.75 -22.28
C SER A 123 -2.48 12.47 -20.94
N GLY A 124 -1.41 12.68 -20.17
CA GLY A 124 -1.49 13.23 -18.81
C GLY A 124 -2.11 12.27 -17.79
N VAL A 125 -2.31 10.99 -18.14
CA VAL A 125 -2.86 9.97 -17.24
C VAL A 125 -1.76 9.05 -16.75
N ALA A 126 -1.65 8.94 -15.42
CA ALA A 126 -0.66 8.10 -14.76
C ALA A 126 -1.19 6.70 -14.49
N ALA A 127 -0.41 5.70 -14.91
CA ALA A 127 -0.57 4.29 -14.57
C ALA A 127 0.74 3.77 -13.94
N ALA A 128 0.67 2.67 -13.20
CA ALA A 128 1.85 2.02 -12.64
C ALA A 128 2.09 0.66 -13.33
N PRO A 129 3.33 0.32 -13.72
CA PRO A 129 3.65 -1.02 -14.20
C PRO A 129 3.41 -2.06 -13.10
N VAL A 130 2.82 -3.20 -13.41
CA VAL A 130 2.61 -4.28 -12.43
C VAL A 130 3.95 -4.86 -11.98
N SER A 131 4.92 -5.01 -12.89
CA SER A 131 6.29 -5.44 -12.57
C SER A 131 6.97 -4.62 -11.47
N SER A 132 6.58 -3.36 -11.22
CA SER A 132 7.16 -2.53 -10.17
C SER A 132 7.00 -3.06 -8.75
N VAL A 133 6.02 -3.96 -8.53
CA VAL A 133 5.79 -4.60 -7.21
C VAL A 133 6.34 -6.03 -7.13
N TYR A 134 7.03 -6.50 -8.18
CA TYR A 134 7.68 -7.81 -8.22
C TYR A 134 9.20 -7.64 -8.18
N ALA A 135 9.89 -8.57 -7.51
CA ALA A 135 11.35 -8.55 -7.41
C ALA A 135 12.02 -8.73 -8.78
N GLU A 136 11.55 -9.72 -9.55
CA GLU A 136 12.16 -10.13 -10.83
C GLU A 136 11.69 -9.24 -12.01
N ARG A 137 10.63 -8.43 -11.82
CA ARG A 137 10.08 -7.46 -12.81
C ARG A 137 9.63 -8.04 -14.16
N ASP A 138 9.41 -9.34 -14.24
CA ASP A 138 9.08 -10.03 -15.50
C ASP A 138 7.66 -9.78 -16.03
N MET A 139 6.75 -9.25 -15.21
CA MET A 139 5.39 -8.85 -15.65
C MET A 139 5.39 -7.51 -16.37
N THR A 140 5.99 -7.44 -17.55
CA THR A 140 6.18 -6.18 -18.29
C THR A 140 4.93 -5.75 -19.06
N SER A 141 4.10 -6.70 -19.52
CA SER A 141 2.91 -6.43 -20.35
C SER A 141 1.66 -6.01 -19.60
N LEU A 142 1.75 -5.80 -18.27
CA LEU A 142 0.64 -5.40 -17.43
C LEU A 142 0.91 -4.07 -16.74
N ILE A 143 -0.08 -3.18 -16.81
CA ILE A 143 -0.13 -1.94 -16.02
C ILE A 143 -1.36 -1.93 -15.12
N ARG A 144 -1.36 -1.10 -14.08
CA ARG A 144 -2.49 -0.91 -13.18
C ARG A 144 -2.90 0.55 -13.08
N LEU A 145 -4.21 0.77 -13.04
CA LEU A 145 -4.86 2.04 -12.74
C LEU A 145 -5.60 1.93 -11.41
N CYS A 146 -5.76 3.06 -10.71
CA CYS A 146 -6.42 3.10 -9.41
C CYS A 146 -7.85 3.66 -9.57
N SER A 147 -8.87 2.88 -9.22
CA SER A 147 -10.27 3.29 -9.24
C SER A 147 -10.72 4.01 -7.96
N ALA A 148 -9.90 4.01 -6.90
CA ALA A 148 -10.13 4.75 -5.65
C ALA A 148 -9.92 6.26 -5.82
N LYS A 149 -10.69 6.88 -6.71
CA LYS A 149 -10.67 8.31 -7.04
C LYS A 149 -12.10 8.83 -7.12
N ARG A 150 -12.25 10.17 -7.12
CA ARG A 150 -13.54 10.80 -7.37
C ARG A 150 -14.00 10.49 -8.80
N LEU A 151 -15.30 10.20 -8.97
CA LEU A 151 -15.85 9.83 -10.27
C LEU A 151 -15.58 10.86 -11.39
N PRO A 152 -15.67 12.19 -11.17
CA PRO A 152 -15.29 13.17 -12.19
C PRO A 152 -13.85 13.05 -12.69
N LEU A 153 -12.91 12.68 -11.80
CA LEU A 153 -11.51 12.49 -12.18
C LEU A 153 -11.33 11.22 -13.01
N LEU A 154 -12.09 10.16 -12.73
CA LEU A 154 -12.08 8.94 -13.54
C LEU A 154 -12.62 9.21 -14.95
N HIS A 155 -13.70 9.98 -15.07
CA HIS A 155 -14.24 10.38 -16.36
C HIS A 155 -13.26 11.24 -17.16
N GLU A 156 -12.65 12.24 -16.53
CA GLU A 156 -11.62 13.06 -17.18
C GLU A 156 -10.43 12.22 -17.67
N ALA A 157 -9.97 11.26 -16.85
CA ALA A 157 -8.91 10.35 -17.26
C ALA A 157 -9.31 9.49 -18.46
N LEU A 158 -10.54 8.96 -18.48
CA LEU A 158 -11.07 8.17 -19.60
C LEU A 158 -11.18 9.00 -20.89
N GLU A 159 -11.62 10.25 -20.81
CA GLU A 159 -11.68 11.17 -21.95
C GLU A 159 -10.30 11.43 -22.54
N ARG A 160 -9.31 11.75 -21.69
CA ARG A 160 -7.92 11.96 -22.13
C ARG A 160 -7.33 10.72 -22.80
N LEU A 161 -7.60 9.53 -22.24
CA LEU A 161 -7.16 8.26 -22.82
C LEU A 161 -7.84 7.96 -24.16
N ALA A 162 -9.13 8.27 -24.28
CA ALA A 162 -9.87 8.11 -25.53
C ALA A 162 -9.29 9.01 -26.64
N ASP A 163 -9.04 10.28 -26.33
CA ASP A 163 -8.44 11.23 -27.26
C ASP A 163 -7.04 10.82 -27.70
N TRP A 164 -6.20 10.41 -26.74
CA TRP A 164 -4.88 9.86 -27.02
C TRP A 164 -4.97 8.64 -27.95
N ARG A 165 -5.86 7.68 -27.65
CA ARG A 165 -6.03 6.46 -28.47
C ARG A 165 -6.50 6.77 -29.89
N ASN A 166 -7.37 7.78 -30.04
CA ASN A 166 -7.84 8.22 -31.35
C ASN A 166 -6.72 8.88 -32.17
N ARG A 167 -5.83 9.66 -31.53
CA ARG A 167 -4.64 10.24 -32.19
C ARG A 167 -3.70 9.13 -32.68
N GLU A 168 -3.37 8.17 -31.83
CA GLU A 168 -2.50 7.03 -32.15
C GLU A 168 -3.01 6.23 -33.37
N ARG A 169 -4.32 5.91 -33.39
CA ARG A 169 -4.94 5.20 -34.51
C ARG A 169 -4.90 5.98 -35.83
N ARG A 170 -4.99 7.32 -35.78
CA ARG A 170 -4.90 8.17 -36.98
C ARG A 170 -3.48 8.20 -37.53
N THR A 171 -2.48 8.37 -36.65
CA THR A 171 -1.06 8.36 -37.02
C THR A 171 -0.65 7.03 -37.66
N GLY A 172 -1.05 5.90 -37.05
CA GLY A 172 -0.76 4.57 -37.62
C GLY A 172 -1.43 4.32 -38.98
N ARG A 173 -2.63 4.87 -39.23
CA ARG A 173 -3.29 4.78 -40.55
C ARG A 173 -2.62 5.63 -41.62
N LEU A 174 -2.07 6.79 -41.26
CA LEU A 174 -1.35 7.68 -42.19
C LEU A 174 -0.02 7.05 -42.62
N LEU A 175 0.74 6.48 -41.68
CA LEU A 175 1.98 5.77 -41.98
C LEU A 175 1.72 4.57 -42.91
N ASN A 176 0.71 3.75 -42.62
CA ASN A 176 0.35 2.62 -43.48
C ASN A 176 -0.14 3.01 -44.89
N LYS A 177 -0.58 4.26 -45.11
CA LYS A 177 -0.93 4.78 -46.44
C LYS A 177 0.27 5.34 -47.21
N LEU A 178 1.32 5.78 -46.52
CA LEU A 178 2.53 6.34 -47.14
C LEU A 178 3.54 5.25 -47.55
N TYR A 179 3.45 4.06 -46.97
CA TYR A 179 4.31 2.90 -47.26
C TYR A 179 3.61 1.80 -48.09
N LYS A 180 2.49 2.13 -48.75
CA LYS A 180 1.84 1.34 -49.81
C LYS A 180 1.89 2.12 -51.11
#